data_AF-A0A4Y9PJY7-F1
#
_entry.id   AF-A0A4Y9PJY7-F1
#
_cell.length_a   1.000
_cell.length_b   1.000
_cell.length_c   1.000
_cell.angle_alpha   90.00
_cell.angle_beta   90.00
_cell.angle_gamma   90.00
#
_symmetry.space_group_name_H-M   'P 1'
#
loop_
_entity.id
_entity.type
_entity.pdbx_description
1 polymer ?
#
loop_
_entity_poly.entity_id
_entity_poly.type
_entity_poly.pdbx_seq_one_letter_code
_entity_poly.pdbx_strand_id
1 'polypeptide(L)'
;MRSAAREPCTATTSCLTDRPFGNQHVKLSRAALAASIMTTGTLAAGGLVAPAIAAETTSVCSSGCAFTTIQDAVDAASAGDTVRVSGPLTVAGTTTVGKDVTVTGGPGAIVTQTANAITFLVSGAGATLANLTITSDIAYAQEFVQIGADDVTLSGNTIHGPEQPGPMSGWVTNRGIVTQGSISGLSVTGNTLYSMRSGAYLNPNGTGAIAGNTVHDTKGDFLIDNANFTFRDSRSGNASQPSEWGFVIFLNTDAERYPSVAALSAANNDMTVLDRRTDEEYVVPTTAADCKGSGWKNRNPEFRNQGQCIKFVNTGR
;
A
#
# COMPACT_ATOMS: atom_id res chain seq x y z
N MET A 1 31.30 -43.54 -37.57
CA MET A 1 30.20 -42.59 -37.80
C MET A 1 28.91 -43.19 -37.27
N ARG A 2 28.21 -42.42 -36.43
CA ARG A 2 26.81 -42.56 -35.95
C ARG A 2 26.40 -43.83 -35.18
N SER A 3 26.05 -43.52 -33.93
CA SER A 3 25.43 -44.31 -32.88
C SER A 3 23.91 -44.20 -32.95
N ALA A 4 23.25 -45.34 -32.73
CA ALA A 4 21.91 -45.59 -32.16
C ALA A 4 21.91 -47.12 -31.93
N ALA A 5 21.34 -47.76 -30.91
CA ALA A 5 20.27 -47.42 -29.99
C ALA A 5 20.46 -48.20 -28.67
N ARG A 6 19.58 -47.91 -27.71
CA ARG A 6 19.52 -48.42 -26.32
C ARG A 6 19.23 -49.91 -26.21
N GLU A 7 19.72 -50.54 -25.14
CA GLU A 7 19.09 -51.69 -24.48
C GLU A 7 19.00 -51.51 -22.96
N PRO A 8 18.01 -52.13 -22.27
CA PRO A 8 17.65 -51.83 -20.88
C PRO A 8 18.15 -52.87 -19.85
N CYS A 9 18.29 -52.43 -18.60
CA CYS A 9 18.63 -53.27 -17.44
C CYS A 9 17.52 -54.29 -17.09
N THR A 10 17.91 -55.53 -16.86
CA THR A 10 17.12 -56.58 -16.18
C THR A 10 17.76 -56.94 -14.84
N ALA A 11 16.91 -57.20 -13.85
CA ALA A 11 17.24 -57.29 -12.44
C ALA A 11 17.52 -58.72 -11.98
N THR A 12 18.67 -58.98 -11.32
CA THR A 12 18.79 -59.96 -10.21
C THR A 12 20.13 -59.77 -9.46
N THR A 13 20.04 -59.48 -8.15
CA THR A 13 20.99 -59.76 -7.04
C THR A 13 22.50 -59.41 -7.15
N SER A 14 22.89 -58.42 -6.34
CA SER A 14 24.15 -58.29 -5.56
C SER A 14 25.50 -58.09 -6.30
N CYS A 15 25.93 -56.83 -6.39
CA CYS A 15 27.32 -56.46 -6.12
C CYS A 15 27.35 -55.35 -5.07
N LEU A 16 27.56 -55.76 -3.82
CA LEU A 16 28.10 -54.91 -2.76
C LEU A 16 29.54 -54.52 -3.14
N THR A 17 29.85 -53.22 -3.08
CA THR A 17 31.09 -52.71 -2.45
C THR A 17 31.00 -51.18 -2.31
N ASP A 18 31.13 -50.76 -1.06
CA ASP A 18 31.75 -49.54 -0.55
C ASP A 18 31.14 -48.13 -0.79
N ARG A 19 30.52 -47.67 0.30
CA ARG A 19 30.25 -46.27 0.72
C ARG A 19 31.60 -45.52 0.98
N PRO A 20 31.67 -44.17 1.14
CA PRO A 20 30.66 -43.35 1.83
C PRO A 20 30.51 -41.85 1.45
N PHE A 21 29.53 -41.25 2.14
CA PHE A 21 29.27 -39.82 2.40
C PHE A 21 28.49 -39.01 1.36
N GLY A 22 27.17 -39.02 1.54
CA GLY A 22 26.28 -37.96 1.09
C GLY A 22 26.27 -36.78 2.06
N ASN A 23 26.19 -35.57 1.50
CA ASN A 23 25.77 -34.36 2.21
C ASN A 23 24.36 -34.01 1.74
N GLN A 24 23.35 -34.44 2.50
CA GLN A 24 22.04 -33.82 2.44
C GLN A 24 22.07 -32.60 3.35
N HIS A 25 21.79 -31.43 2.78
CA HIS A 25 21.50 -30.23 3.54
C HIS A 25 20.21 -30.45 4.33
N VAL A 26 20.35 -30.70 5.63
CA VAL A 26 19.26 -30.82 6.58
C VAL A 26 18.66 -29.43 6.80
N LYS A 27 17.37 -29.29 6.47
CA LYS A 27 16.52 -28.19 6.94
C LYS A 27 16.44 -28.29 8.48
N LEU A 28 16.96 -27.29 9.18
CA LEU A 28 16.74 -27.15 10.62
C LEU A 28 15.32 -26.62 10.86
N SER A 29 14.37 -27.53 10.97
CA SER A 29 13.10 -27.29 11.63
C SER A 29 13.34 -27.22 13.14
N ARG A 30 13.07 -26.05 13.76
CA ARG A 30 13.09 -25.89 15.22
C ARG A 30 11.89 -26.61 15.83
N ALA A 31 12.05 -27.91 16.10
CA ALA A 31 11.12 -28.69 16.90
C ALA A 31 11.55 -28.66 18.38
N ALA A 32 10.67 -28.09 19.19
CA ALA A 32 10.42 -28.27 20.62
C ALA A 32 11.52 -28.90 21.50
N LEU A 33 11.99 -28.10 22.47
CA LEU A 33 12.63 -28.60 23.68
C LEU A 33 11.65 -28.44 24.85
N ALA A 34 11.08 -29.53 25.36
CA ALA A 34 10.62 -29.59 26.75
C ALA A 34 10.55 -31.06 27.21
N ALA A 35 11.38 -31.37 28.20
CA ALA A 35 11.61 -32.69 28.75
C ALA A 35 10.48 -33.14 29.70
N SER A 36 10.12 -34.41 29.60
CA SER A 36 9.26 -35.10 30.57
C SER A 36 10.05 -35.44 31.84
N ILE A 37 9.68 -34.84 32.98
CA ILE A 37 10.04 -35.34 34.31
C ILE A 37 8.73 -35.42 35.13
N MET A 38 8.24 -36.65 35.32
CA MET A 38 7.24 -36.94 36.35
C MET A 38 7.92 -36.83 37.72
N THR A 39 7.53 -35.83 38.51
CA THR A 39 7.62 -35.89 39.97
C THR A 39 6.39 -35.21 40.56
N THR A 40 5.65 -35.95 41.37
CA THR A 40 4.51 -35.50 42.17
C THR A 40 5.00 -34.51 43.22
N GLY A 41 4.62 -33.24 43.07
CA GLY A 41 4.92 -32.17 44.03
C GLY A 41 3.99 -30.99 43.81
N THR A 42 3.14 -30.73 44.81
CA THR A 42 2.42 -29.48 45.14
C THR A 42 2.38 -28.38 44.07
N LEU A 43 1.19 -28.12 43.51
CA LEU A 43 0.90 -26.93 42.70
C LEU A 43 1.07 -25.65 43.55
N ALA A 44 2.21 -25.00 43.41
CA ALA A 44 2.32 -23.56 43.58
C ALA A 44 2.10 -22.93 42.20
N ALA A 45 1.01 -22.18 42.03
CA ALA A 45 0.71 -21.41 40.83
C ALA A 45 1.67 -20.20 40.73
N GLY A 46 2.93 -20.48 40.41
CA GLY A 46 3.89 -19.47 39.95
C GLY A 46 3.61 -19.23 38.47
N GLY A 47 3.05 -18.07 38.14
CA GLY A 47 2.85 -17.65 36.75
C GLY A 47 4.18 -17.68 36.00
N LEU A 48 4.31 -18.60 35.04
CA LEU A 48 5.36 -18.56 34.04
C LEU A 48 5.11 -17.33 33.18
N VAL A 49 5.76 -16.22 33.52
CA VAL A 49 5.90 -15.09 32.59
C VAL A 49 6.80 -15.60 31.47
N ALA A 50 6.20 -16.01 30.35
CA ALA A 50 6.97 -16.27 29.14
C ALA A 50 7.75 -14.98 28.81
N PRO A 51 9.08 -15.03 28.58
CA PRO A 51 9.81 -13.84 28.19
C PRO A 51 9.21 -13.33 26.88
N ALA A 52 8.88 -12.04 26.83
CA ALA A 52 8.53 -11.40 25.58
C ALA A 52 9.71 -11.61 24.61
N ILE A 53 9.48 -12.37 23.54
CA ILE A 53 10.47 -12.50 22.47
C ILE A 53 10.62 -11.11 21.87
N ALA A 54 11.83 -10.57 21.91
CA ALA A 54 12.12 -9.26 21.33
C ALA A 54 11.88 -9.33 19.82
N ALA A 55 11.23 -8.29 19.27
CA ALA A 55 11.07 -8.12 17.83
C ALA A 55 12.43 -8.20 17.14
N GLU A 56 12.56 -9.11 16.16
CA GLU A 56 13.77 -9.30 15.39
C GLU A 56 13.73 -8.47 14.11
N THR A 57 14.90 -8.07 13.59
CA THR A 57 15.02 -7.45 12.27
C THR A 57 15.77 -8.38 11.33
N THR A 58 15.14 -8.74 10.20
CA THR A 58 15.79 -9.48 9.12
C THR A 58 16.02 -8.60 7.89
N SER A 59 17.07 -8.89 7.12
CA SER A 59 17.43 -8.12 5.93
C SER A 59 17.00 -8.81 4.64
N VAL A 60 16.55 -8.00 3.68
CA VAL A 60 16.21 -8.44 2.32
C VAL A 60 16.93 -7.58 1.30
N CYS A 61 17.68 -8.19 0.40
CA CYS A 61 18.30 -7.53 -0.74
C CYS A 61 18.68 -8.55 -1.82
N SER A 62 19.05 -8.07 -3.01
CA SER A 62 19.31 -8.94 -4.18
C SER A 62 20.41 -9.99 -3.96
N SER A 63 21.37 -9.71 -3.06
CA SER A 63 22.40 -10.68 -2.63
C SER A 63 23.05 -10.27 -1.31
N GLY A 64 23.50 -11.23 -0.50
CA GLY A 64 24.25 -10.98 0.73
C GLY A 64 23.42 -10.63 1.97
N CYS A 65 22.09 -10.52 1.84
CA CYS A 65 21.15 -10.39 2.96
C CYS A 65 20.68 -11.76 3.47
N ALA A 66 19.97 -11.77 4.60
CA ALA A 66 19.39 -12.99 5.17
C ALA A 66 18.37 -13.64 4.23
N PHE A 67 17.61 -12.82 3.51
CA PHE A 67 16.68 -13.24 2.47
C PHE A 67 16.93 -12.46 1.18
N THR A 68 16.57 -13.08 0.05
CA THR A 68 16.62 -12.44 -1.28
C THR A 68 15.24 -12.05 -1.79
N THR A 69 14.17 -12.49 -1.13
CA THR A 69 12.79 -12.11 -1.43
C THR A 69 12.09 -11.59 -0.19
N ILE A 70 11.13 -10.68 -0.38
CA ILE A 70 10.34 -10.13 0.72
C ILE A 70 9.38 -11.20 1.26
N GLN A 71 8.82 -12.05 0.39
CA GLN A 71 7.90 -13.11 0.81
C GLN A 71 8.57 -14.10 1.75
N ASP A 72 9.76 -14.61 1.43
CA ASP A 72 10.44 -15.58 2.30
C ASP A 72 10.76 -14.97 3.68
N ALA A 73 11.13 -13.68 3.72
CA ALA A 73 11.40 -12.96 4.95
C ALA A 73 10.12 -12.77 5.80
N VAL A 74 9.01 -12.40 5.15
CA VAL A 74 7.70 -12.27 5.82
C VAL A 74 7.21 -13.63 6.33
N ASP A 75 7.40 -14.71 5.56
CA ASP A 75 7.00 -16.06 5.96
C ASP A 75 7.78 -16.54 7.19
N ALA A 76 9.07 -16.22 7.25
CA ALA A 76 9.94 -16.55 8.38
C ALA A 76 9.72 -15.67 9.62
N ALA A 77 9.23 -14.44 9.44
CA ALA A 77 9.01 -13.48 10.53
C ALA A 77 7.88 -13.90 11.48
N SER A 78 8.04 -13.55 12.76
CA SER A 78 6.99 -13.62 13.78
C SER A 78 6.23 -12.30 13.87
N ALA A 79 5.08 -12.30 14.56
CA ALA A 79 4.37 -11.06 14.84
C ALA A 79 5.26 -10.10 15.67
N GLY A 80 5.28 -8.82 15.30
CA GLY A 80 6.14 -7.78 15.85
C GLY A 80 7.49 -7.62 15.12
N ASP A 81 7.90 -8.57 14.28
CA ASP A 81 9.21 -8.51 13.61
C ASP A 81 9.26 -7.45 12.50
N THR A 82 10.49 -7.08 12.14
CA THR A 82 10.79 -6.15 11.05
C THR A 82 11.52 -6.84 9.90
N VAL A 83 11.01 -6.66 8.68
CA VAL A 83 11.64 -7.04 7.42
C VAL A 83 12.20 -5.77 6.77
N ARG A 84 13.53 -5.62 6.77
CA ARG A 84 14.21 -4.45 6.20
C ARG A 84 14.71 -4.73 4.79
N VAL A 85 14.09 -4.08 3.81
CA VAL A 85 14.43 -4.17 2.39
C VAL A 85 15.55 -3.20 2.05
N SER A 86 16.54 -3.57 1.23
CA SER A 86 17.61 -2.67 0.79
C SER A 86 17.99 -2.93 -0.66
N GLY A 87 18.35 -1.87 -1.38
CA GLY A 87 18.61 -1.92 -2.81
C GLY A 87 17.37 -2.26 -3.66
N PRO A 88 17.54 -2.31 -4.99
CA PRO A 88 16.46 -2.66 -5.90
C PRO A 88 16.12 -4.15 -5.82
N LEU A 89 14.83 -4.46 -5.84
CA LEU A 89 14.26 -5.79 -5.92
C LEU A 89 13.13 -5.80 -6.95
N THR A 90 13.01 -6.92 -7.67
CA THR A 90 11.85 -7.18 -8.53
C THR A 90 10.92 -8.17 -7.87
N VAL A 91 9.62 -7.95 -7.98
CA VAL A 91 8.58 -8.92 -7.63
C VAL A 91 7.82 -9.27 -8.91
N ALA A 92 7.47 -10.55 -9.09
CA ALA A 92 6.75 -11.05 -10.27
C ALA A 92 5.40 -11.67 -9.89
N GLY A 93 4.82 -11.22 -8.78
CA GLY A 93 3.60 -11.73 -8.18
C GLY A 93 3.23 -10.93 -6.94
N THR A 94 2.31 -11.46 -6.15
CA THR A 94 1.85 -10.83 -4.91
C THR A 94 2.73 -11.18 -3.72
N THR A 95 3.23 -10.15 -3.03
CA THR A 95 3.84 -10.30 -1.71
C THR A 95 2.74 -10.16 -0.65
N THR A 96 2.46 -11.23 0.10
CA THR A 96 1.42 -11.24 1.14
C THR A 96 2.03 -10.97 2.50
N VAL A 97 1.65 -9.85 3.12
CA VAL A 97 1.98 -9.50 4.51
C VAL A 97 0.81 -9.91 5.40
N GLY A 98 0.78 -11.19 5.74
CA GLY A 98 -0.35 -11.84 6.43
C GLY A 98 -0.24 -11.88 7.96
N LYS A 99 0.73 -11.19 8.54
CA LYS A 99 1.03 -11.15 9.99
C LYS A 99 1.30 -9.71 10.39
N ASP A 100 1.19 -9.40 11.69
CA ASP A 100 1.64 -8.14 12.27
C ASP A 100 3.17 -8.01 12.12
N VAL A 101 3.62 -7.58 10.95
CA VAL A 101 5.04 -7.46 10.57
C VAL A 101 5.24 -6.09 9.96
N THR A 102 6.37 -5.46 10.30
CA THR A 102 6.81 -4.23 9.65
C THR A 102 7.70 -4.56 8.47
N VAL A 103 7.25 -4.30 7.24
CA VAL A 103 8.13 -4.29 6.06
C VAL A 103 8.57 -2.85 5.81
N THR A 104 9.88 -2.59 5.90
CA THR A 104 10.39 -1.24 5.75
C THR A 104 11.58 -1.11 4.80
N GLY A 105 11.65 0.00 4.07
CA GLY A 105 12.77 0.32 3.20
C GLY A 105 13.97 0.86 3.96
N GLY A 106 15.14 0.34 3.61
CA GLY A 106 16.46 0.86 3.91
C GLY A 106 17.08 1.58 2.69
N PRO A 107 18.41 1.81 2.69
CA PRO A 107 19.08 2.52 1.61
C PRO A 107 18.79 1.91 0.23
N GLY A 108 18.30 2.74 -0.69
CA GLY A 108 18.03 2.36 -2.08
C GLY A 108 16.92 1.33 -2.26
N ALA A 109 16.05 1.12 -1.26
CA ALA A 109 14.95 0.17 -1.33
C ALA A 109 13.92 0.58 -2.40
N ILE A 110 13.94 -0.14 -3.51
CA ILE A 110 12.98 0.01 -4.61
C ILE A 110 12.41 -1.37 -4.91
N VAL A 111 11.08 -1.50 -4.86
CA VAL A 111 10.36 -2.73 -5.21
C VAL A 111 9.66 -2.50 -6.54
N THR A 112 10.12 -3.17 -7.58
CA THR A 112 9.57 -3.07 -8.94
C THR A 112 8.73 -4.31 -9.26
N GLN A 113 7.43 -4.14 -9.44
CA GLN A 113 6.54 -5.18 -9.96
C GLN A 113 6.77 -5.38 -11.46
N THR A 114 6.91 -6.63 -11.88
CA THR A 114 7.13 -7.04 -13.28
C THR A 114 6.10 -8.07 -13.75
N ALA A 115 4.96 -8.14 -13.06
CA ALA A 115 3.82 -8.98 -13.42
C ALA A 115 2.50 -8.28 -13.16
N ASN A 116 1.44 -8.72 -13.85
CA ASN A 116 0.08 -8.23 -13.65
C ASN A 116 -0.53 -8.81 -12.37
N ALA A 117 -0.04 -8.33 -11.22
CA ALA A 117 -0.44 -8.75 -9.88
C ALA A 117 -0.38 -7.58 -8.90
N ILE A 118 -1.10 -7.69 -7.79
CA ILE A 118 -0.97 -6.78 -6.65
C ILE A 118 0.46 -6.88 -6.13
N THR A 119 1.14 -5.76 -5.83
CA THR A 119 2.53 -5.82 -5.33
C THR A 119 2.59 -6.29 -3.88
N PHE A 120 1.77 -5.67 -3.02
CA PHE A 120 1.59 -6.05 -1.63
C PHE A 120 0.11 -6.28 -1.30
N LEU A 121 -0.23 -7.47 -0.83
CA LEU A 121 -1.48 -7.75 -0.14
C LEU A 121 -1.22 -7.73 1.36
N VAL A 122 -1.73 -6.72 2.06
CA VAL A 122 -1.60 -6.60 3.51
C VAL A 122 -2.86 -7.17 4.16
N SER A 123 -2.75 -8.37 4.70
CA SER A 123 -3.85 -9.14 5.31
C SER A 123 -3.61 -9.50 6.78
N GLY A 124 -2.46 -9.13 7.34
CA GLY A 124 -2.20 -9.20 8.78
C GLY A 124 -2.65 -7.93 9.48
N ALA A 125 -3.49 -8.08 10.51
CA ALA A 125 -3.85 -6.95 11.36
C ALA A 125 -2.60 -6.39 12.07
N GLY A 126 -2.50 -5.07 12.21
CA GLY A 126 -1.32 -4.40 12.78
C GLY A 126 -0.12 -4.24 11.84
N ALA A 127 -0.14 -4.89 10.67
CA ALA A 127 0.99 -4.86 9.74
C ALA A 127 1.35 -3.44 9.28
N THR A 128 2.63 -3.23 9.00
CA THR A 128 3.16 -1.92 8.57
C THR A 128 3.95 -2.04 7.28
N LEU A 129 3.68 -1.16 6.31
CA LEU A 129 4.57 -0.88 5.18
C LEU A 129 5.14 0.54 5.34
N ALA A 130 6.47 0.66 5.41
CA ALA A 130 7.08 1.96 5.66
C ALA A 130 8.33 2.26 4.84
N ASN A 131 8.52 3.50 4.41
CA ASN A 131 9.75 3.99 3.76
C ASN A 131 10.18 3.21 2.51
N LEU A 132 9.25 2.57 1.79
CA LEU A 132 9.53 1.85 0.54
C LEU A 132 9.31 2.77 -0.66
N THR A 133 10.11 2.58 -1.71
CA THR A 133 9.71 2.98 -3.07
C THR A 133 9.07 1.76 -3.75
N ILE A 134 7.83 1.89 -4.24
CA ILE A 134 7.07 0.82 -4.87
C ILE A 134 6.64 1.30 -6.26
N THR A 135 6.99 0.53 -7.30
CA THR A 135 6.70 0.88 -8.69
C THR A 135 6.56 -0.36 -9.57
N SER A 136 6.34 -0.16 -10.87
CA SER A 136 6.31 -1.23 -11.88
C SER A 136 7.05 -0.82 -13.14
N ASP A 137 7.45 -1.82 -13.93
CA ASP A 137 8.07 -1.61 -15.24
C ASP A 137 7.09 -1.08 -16.29
N ILE A 138 5.83 -1.53 -16.24
CA ILE A 138 4.72 -1.04 -17.06
C ILE A 138 3.47 -0.79 -16.20
N ALA A 139 2.52 -0.01 -16.72
CA ALA A 139 1.25 0.21 -16.02
C ALA A 139 0.40 -1.07 -16.09
N TYR A 140 0.31 -1.80 -14.98
CA TYR A 140 -0.59 -2.94 -14.83
C TYR A 140 -1.96 -2.48 -14.34
N ALA A 141 -3.04 -3.11 -14.83
CA ALA A 141 -4.41 -2.80 -14.40
C ALA A 141 -4.72 -3.41 -13.01
N GLN A 142 -3.88 -3.09 -12.03
CA GLN A 142 -3.87 -3.57 -10.65
C GLN A 142 -3.44 -2.42 -9.72
N GLU A 143 -3.67 -2.60 -8.43
CA GLU A 143 -3.08 -1.79 -7.38
C GLU A 143 -1.69 -2.23 -6.96
N PHE A 144 -0.89 -1.29 -6.45
CA PHE A 144 0.36 -1.63 -5.79
C PHE A 144 0.11 -2.24 -4.42
N VAL A 145 -0.76 -1.64 -3.61
CA VAL A 145 -1.02 -2.09 -2.24
C VAL A 145 -2.51 -2.33 -2.03
N GLN A 146 -2.88 -3.56 -1.69
CA GLN A 146 -4.24 -3.91 -1.27
C GLN A 146 -4.29 -4.12 0.25
N ILE A 147 -5.24 -3.49 0.93
CA ILE A 147 -5.43 -3.57 2.39
C ILE A 147 -6.64 -4.44 2.70
N GLY A 148 -6.41 -5.62 3.26
CA GLY A 148 -7.43 -6.59 3.65
C GLY A 148 -7.52 -6.86 5.15
N ALA A 149 -6.95 -5.99 5.99
CA ALA A 149 -6.91 -6.16 7.44
C ALA A 149 -7.08 -4.85 8.20
N ASP A 150 -7.41 -4.97 9.48
CA ASP A 150 -7.55 -3.87 10.42
C ASP A 150 -6.19 -3.36 10.92
N ASP A 151 -6.18 -2.14 11.44
CA ASP A 151 -5.03 -1.53 12.15
C ASP A 151 -3.72 -1.51 11.34
N VAL A 152 -3.83 -1.46 10.01
CA VAL A 152 -2.68 -1.41 9.11
C VAL A 152 -2.10 0.00 9.04
N THR A 153 -0.77 0.10 9.00
CA THR A 153 -0.06 1.38 8.79
C THR A 153 0.70 1.41 7.46
N LEU A 154 0.45 2.43 6.64
CA LEU A 154 1.25 2.79 5.47
C LEU A 154 1.90 4.15 5.73
N SER A 155 3.23 4.19 5.91
CA SER A 155 3.92 5.44 6.27
C SER A 155 5.18 5.75 5.46
N GLY A 156 5.33 7.00 5.01
CA GLY A 156 6.57 7.46 4.36
C GLY A 156 6.93 6.73 3.06
N ASN A 157 6.00 6.02 2.42
CA ASN A 157 6.25 5.31 1.18
C ASN A 157 6.18 6.25 -0.02
N THR A 158 6.89 5.92 -1.08
CA THR A 158 6.72 6.50 -2.42
C THR A 158 6.14 5.42 -3.32
N ILE A 159 4.92 5.60 -3.82
CA ILE A 159 4.24 4.62 -4.67
C ILE A 159 3.88 5.29 -6.00
N HIS A 160 4.37 4.75 -7.11
CA HIS A 160 4.11 5.34 -8.41
C HIS A 160 4.08 4.33 -9.55
N GLY A 161 3.22 4.59 -10.53
CA GLY A 161 3.25 3.91 -11.81
C GLY A 161 4.32 4.51 -12.74
N PRO A 162 4.58 3.88 -13.89
CA PRO A 162 5.31 4.51 -14.98
C PRO A 162 4.44 5.60 -15.64
N GLU A 163 5.09 6.53 -16.34
CA GLU A 163 4.43 7.62 -17.06
C GLU A 163 3.45 7.07 -18.12
N GLN A 164 2.28 7.69 -18.22
CA GLN A 164 1.24 7.30 -19.17
C GLN A 164 0.91 8.48 -20.12
N PRO A 165 0.97 8.28 -21.44
CA PRO A 165 0.75 9.35 -22.39
C PRO A 165 -0.74 9.70 -22.54
N GLY A 166 -1.01 10.93 -22.95
CA GLY A 166 -2.35 11.37 -23.31
C GLY A 166 -3.26 11.67 -22.11
N PRO A 167 -4.56 11.88 -22.33
CA PRO A 167 -5.48 12.28 -21.28
C PRO A 167 -5.67 11.17 -20.24
N MET A 168 -5.75 11.56 -18.96
CA MET A 168 -5.96 10.64 -17.82
C MET A 168 -7.24 9.79 -17.92
N SER A 169 -8.21 10.21 -18.74
CA SER A 169 -9.40 9.42 -19.05
C SER A 169 -9.09 8.09 -19.74
N GLY A 170 -8.00 8.02 -20.51
CA GLY A 170 -7.52 6.84 -21.22
C GLY A 170 -6.45 6.04 -20.48
N TRP A 171 -5.97 6.50 -19.32
CA TRP A 171 -4.93 5.82 -18.57
C TRP A 171 -5.39 4.44 -18.09
N VAL A 172 -4.47 3.48 -18.11
CA VAL A 172 -4.65 2.15 -17.51
C VAL A 172 -5.04 2.32 -16.07
N THR A 173 -6.00 1.52 -15.61
CA THR A 173 -6.50 1.53 -14.23
C THR A 173 -5.48 0.91 -13.25
N ASN A 174 -4.30 1.53 -13.16
CA ASN A 174 -3.25 1.24 -12.19
C ASN A 174 -3.44 2.15 -10.97
N ARG A 175 -3.43 1.58 -9.75
CA ARG A 175 -3.78 2.31 -8.52
C ARG A 175 -2.65 2.21 -7.49
N GLY A 176 -2.51 3.23 -6.64
CA GLY A 176 -1.58 3.17 -5.51
C GLY A 176 -2.09 2.20 -4.44
N ILE A 177 -3.15 2.60 -3.76
CA ILE A 177 -3.73 1.88 -2.61
C ILE A 177 -5.17 1.49 -2.92
N VAL A 178 -5.58 0.28 -2.56
CA VAL A 178 -6.99 -0.15 -2.58
C VAL A 178 -7.31 -0.80 -1.24
N THR A 179 -8.36 -0.35 -0.56
CA THR A 179 -8.85 -1.06 0.62
C THR A 179 -9.81 -2.16 0.20
N GLN A 180 -9.89 -3.26 0.93
CA GLN A 180 -11.08 -4.11 0.91
C GLN A 180 -12.20 -3.41 1.71
N GLY A 181 -13.43 -3.92 1.59
CA GLY A 181 -14.57 -3.35 2.31
C GLY A 181 -14.50 -3.62 3.82
N SER A 182 -15.05 -2.70 4.61
CA SER A 182 -15.23 -2.84 6.07
C SER A 182 -13.95 -3.05 6.89
N ILE A 183 -12.78 -2.66 6.39
CA ILE A 183 -11.55 -2.58 7.21
C ILE A 183 -11.61 -1.39 8.18
N SER A 184 -10.91 -1.47 9.29
CA SER A 184 -10.87 -0.44 10.32
C SER A 184 -9.45 -0.09 10.76
N GLY A 185 -9.26 1.09 11.32
CA GLY A 185 -7.96 1.49 11.88
C GLY A 185 -6.82 1.71 10.87
N LEU A 186 -7.10 1.81 9.57
CA LEU A 186 -6.03 2.05 8.58
C LEU A 186 -5.44 3.46 8.75
N SER A 187 -4.12 3.54 8.87
CA SER A 187 -3.35 4.78 8.90
C SER A 187 -2.51 4.93 7.62
N VAL A 188 -2.80 5.94 6.79
CA VAL A 188 -2.01 6.27 5.60
C VAL A 188 -1.37 7.65 5.79
N THR A 189 -0.09 7.69 6.16
CA THR A 189 0.57 8.94 6.60
C THR A 189 1.88 9.26 5.89
N GLY A 190 2.05 10.51 5.47
CA GLY A 190 3.33 11.00 4.94
C GLY A 190 3.81 10.30 3.66
N ASN A 191 2.92 9.63 2.92
CA ASN A 191 3.27 8.94 1.67
C ASN A 191 3.27 9.92 0.48
N THR A 192 4.02 9.57 -0.56
CA THR A 192 3.98 10.24 -1.87
C THR A 192 3.40 9.27 -2.91
N LEU A 193 2.33 9.67 -3.59
CA LEU A 193 1.60 8.83 -4.55
C LEU A 193 1.51 9.58 -5.90
N TYR A 194 1.94 8.99 -7.03
CA TYR A 194 1.86 9.68 -8.32
C TYR A 194 1.91 8.80 -9.58
N SER A 195 1.62 9.40 -10.74
CA SER A 195 1.70 8.78 -12.08
C SER A 195 0.84 7.51 -12.21
N MET A 196 -0.43 7.60 -11.78
CA MET A 196 -1.36 6.47 -11.69
C MET A 196 -2.79 6.90 -12.02
N ARG A 197 -3.69 5.94 -12.26
CA ARG A 197 -5.12 6.25 -12.41
C ARG A 197 -5.70 6.88 -11.15
N SER A 198 -5.31 6.39 -9.98
CA SER A 198 -5.72 6.94 -8.70
C SER A 198 -4.68 6.68 -7.62
N GLY A 199 -4.52 7.64 -6.70
CA GLY A 199 -3.67 7.48 -5.52
C GLY A 199 -4.22 6.39 -4.60
N ALA A 200 -5.49 6.51 -4.19
CA ALA A 200 -6.19 5.51 -3.41
C ALA A 200 -7.65 5.32 -3.87
N TYR A 201 -8.11 4.07 -3.89
CA TYR A 201 -9.53 3.70 -3.97
C TYR A 201 -9.98 3.11 -2.64
N LEU A 202 -10.92 3.78 -1.99
CA LEU A 202 -11.36 3.44 -0.64
C LEU A 202 -12.73 2.80 -0.74
N ASN A 203 -12.77 1.48 -0.60
CA ASN A 203 -13.98 0.67 -0.70
C ASN A 203 -14.93 0.87 0.49
N PRO A 204 -16.21 0.47 0.34
CA PRO A 204 -17.25 0.78 1.31
C PRO A 204 -16.93 0.35 2.74
N ASN A 205 -17.34 1.20 3.69
CA ASN A 205 -17.22 1.00 5.14
C ASN A 205 -15.79 0.90 5.69
N GLY A 206 -14.76 1.13 4.88
CA GLY A 206 -13.40 1.35 5.37
C GLY A 206 -13.33 2.54 6.33
N THR A 207 -12.58 2.42 7.42
CA THR A 207 -12.36 3.50 8.40
C THR A 207 -10.89 3.62 8.79
N GLY A 208 -10.51 4.82 9.24
CA GLY A 208 -9.14 5.13 9.63
C GLY A 208 -8.77 6.60 9.43
N ALA A 209 -7.47 6.87 9.32
CA ALA A 209 -6.92 8.21 9.12
C ALA A 209 -6.00 8.24 7.89
N ILE A 210 -6.18 9.26 7.04
CA ILE A 210 -5.35 9.51 5.86
C ILE A 210 -4.82 10.94 5.99
N ALA A 211 -3.53 11.08 6.31
CA ALA A 211 -2.99 12.39 6.67
C ALA A 211 -1.58 12.71 6.15
N GLY A 212 -1.35 13.98 5.79
CA GLY A 212 -0.02 14.45 5.42
C GLY A 212 0.56 13.83 4.15
N ASN A 213 -0.27 13.24 3.28
CA ASN A 213 0.20 12.61 2.05
C ASN A 213 0.37 13.66 0.93
N THR A 214 1.32 13.43 0.02
CA THR A 214 1.49 14.23 -1.20
C THR A 214 1.03 13.40 -2.39
N VAL A 215 0.02 13.86 -3.13
CA VAL A 215 -0.51 13.14 -4.30
C VAL A 215 -0.54 14.05 -5.51
N HIS A 216 -0.16 13.55 -6.69
CA HIS A 216 -0.17 14.31 -7.93
C HIS A 216 -0.13 13.38 -9.15
N ASP A 217 -0.34 13.93 -10.34
CA ASP A 217 -0.31 13.18 -11.59
C ASP A 217 -1.23 11.94 -11.56
N THR A 218 -2.45 12.14 -11.06
CA THR A 218 -3.48 11.09 -11.06
C THR A 218 -4.82 11.60 -11.56
N LYS A 219 -5.68 10.69 -12.04
CA LYS A 219 -7.06 11.08 -12.40
C LYS A 219 -7.89 11.43 -11.15
N GLY A 220 -7.57 10.84 -10.02
CA GLY A 220 -8.26 11.09 -8.76
C GLY A 220 -7.38 10.64 -7.61
N ASP A 221 -6.93 11.58 -6.78
CA ASP A 221 -5.98 11.27 -5.72
C ASP A 221 -6.62 10.33 -4.70
N PHE A 222 -7.82 10.65 -4.22
CA PHE A 222 -8.62 9.82 -3.33
C PHE A 222 -10.03 9.59 -3.89
N LEU A 223 -10.30 8.35 -4.30
CA LEU A 223 -11.63 7.90 -4.71
C LEU A 223 -12.35 7.29 -3.49
N ILE A 224 -13.45 7.91 -3.08
CA ILE A 224 -14.21 7.55 -1.89
C ILE A 224 -15.49 6.83 -2.33
N ASP A 225 -15.50 5.51 -2.21
CA ASP A 225 -16.63 4.65 -2.52
C ASP A 225 -17.33 4.25 -1.22
N ASN A 226 -18.15 5.16 -0.68
CA ASN A 226 -18.83 5.01 0.60
C ASN A 226 -17.91 4.52 1.74
N ALA A 227 -16.71 5.09 1.83
CA ALA A 227 -15.78 4.89 2.94
C ALA A 227 -15.84 6.06 3.94
N ASN A 228 -15.44 5.83 5.20
CA ASN A 228 -15.52 6.80 6.28
C ASN A 228 -14.15 7.03 6.96
N PHE A 229 -13.23 7.62 6.20
CA PHE A 229 -11.89 7.99 6.65
C PHE A 229 -11.85 9.43 7.12
N THR A 230 -10.99 9.72 8.09
CA THR A 230 -10.64 11.10 8.44
C THR A 230 -9.48 11.57 7.58
N PHE A 231 -9.67 12.64 6.80
CA PHE A 231 -8.63 13.25 5.97
C PHE A 231 -8.13 14.56 6.56
N ARG A 232 -6.81 14.72 6.68
CA ARG A 232 -6.15 15.95 7.15
C ARG A 232 -4.80 16.16 6.47
N ASP A 233 -4.43 17.41 6.22
CA ASP A 233 -3.09 17.85 5.83
C ASP A 233 -2.50 17.16 4.57
N SER A 234 -3.29 16.44 3.79
CA SER A 234 -2.85 15.94 2.48
C SER A 234 -2.80 17.11 1.50
N ARG A 235 -1.93 17.03 0.50
CA ARG A 235 -1.71 18.13 -0.46
C ARG A 235 -1.49 17.61 -1.87
N SER A 236 -1.81 18.46 -2.85
CA SER A 236 -1.31 18.28 -4.21
C SER A 236 0.22 18.38 -4.25
N GLY A 237 0.84 17.55 -5.08
CA GLY A 237 2.29 17.50 -5.27
C GLY A 237 2.80 18.41 -6.40
N ASN A 238 3.40 17.81 -7.43
CA ASN A 238 4.03 18.54 -8.53
C ASN A 238 3.01 19.32 -9.37
N ALA A 239 3.04 20.65 -9.31
CA ALA A 239 2.13 21.52 -10.07
C ALA A 239 2.29 21.42 -11.60
N SER A 240 3.44 20.93 -12.09
CA SER A 240 3.65 20.70 -13.52
C SER A 240 2.95 19.43 -14.03
N GLN A 241 2.53 18.55 -13.12
CA GLN A 241 1.80 17.31 -13.39
C GLN A 241 0.62 17.21 -12.42
N PRO A 242 -0.38 18.09 -12.55
CA PRO A 242 -1.49 18.14 -11.61
C PRO A 242 -2.38 16.91 -11.78
N SER A 243 -3.01 16.51 -10.68
CA SER A 243 -4.13 15.57 -10.76
C SER A 243 -5.38 16.22 -11.31
N GLU A 244 -6.26 15.43 -11.93
CA GLU A 244 -7.57 15.92 -12.40
C GLU A 244 -8.47 16.29 -11.19
N TRP A 245 -8.48 15.46 -10.15
CA TRP A 245 -9.20 15.71 -8.90
C TRP A 245 -8.41 15.26 -7.66
N GLY A 246 -8.44 16.05 -6.59
CA GLY A 246 -7.90 15.65 -5.30
C GLY A 246 -8.80 14.63 -4.58
N PHE A 247 -10.10 14.88 -4.55
CA PHE A 247 -11.09 13.99 -3.96
C PHE A 247 -12.21 13.73 -4.93
N VAL A 248 -12.66 12.48 -5.03
CA VAL A 248 -13.89 12.13 -5.74
C VAL A 248 -14.78 11.33 -4.81
N ILE A 249 -15.89 11.92 -4.38
CA ILE A 249 -16.90 11.26 -3.54
C ILE A 249 -17.92 10.58 -4.46
N PHE A 250 -18.09 9.27 -4.36
CA PHE A 250 -18.95 8.52 -5.28
C PHE A 250 -20.43 8.63 -4.92
N LEU A 251 -21.29 8.41 -5.92
CA LEU A 251 -22.76 8.57 -5.89
C LEU A 251 -23.45 7.93 -4.68
N ASN A 252 -22.98 6.75 -4.24
CA ASN A 252 -23.61 5.99 -3.16
C ASN A 252 -22.97 6.23 -1.78
N THR A 253 -22.10 7.23 -1.65
CA THR A 253 -21.52 7.60 -0.35
C THR A 253 -22.60 8.22 0.53
N ASP A 254 -22.72 7.75 1.77
CA ASP A 254 -23.68 8.29 2.75
C ASP A 254 -23.55 9.82 2.85
N ALA A 255 -24.67 10.54 2.85
CA ALA A 255 -24.72 11.99 2.91
C ALA A 255 -24.13 12.56 4.22
N GLU A 256 -24.13 11.79 5.30
CA GLU A 256 -23.50 12.16 6.57
C GLU A 256 -21.97 12.12 6.50
N ARG A 257 -21.40 11.38 5.54
CA ARG A 257 -19.95 11.32 5.32
C ARG A 257 -19.53 12.47 4.42
N TYR A 258 -18.57 13.26 4.89
CA TYR A 258 -18.09 14.46 4.20
C TYR A 258 -19.25 15.41 3.82
N PRO A 259 -20.00 15.93 4.80
CA PRO A 259 -21.18 16.77 4.53
C PRO A 259 -20.80 18.16 3.97
N SER A 260 -19.52 18.51 3.98
CA SER A 260 -19.00 19.77 3.43
C SER A 260 -17.73 19.50 2.62
N VAL A 261 -17.85 19.60 1.30
CA VAL A 261 -16.70 19.52 0.38
C VAL A 261 -15.70 20.65 0.62
N ALA A 262 -16.19 21.83 1.02
CA ALA A 262 -15.34 22.96 1.40
C ALA A 262 -14.49 22.66 2.65
N ALA A 263 -15.09 22.03 3.68
CA ALA A 263 -14.36 21.61 4.87
C ALA A 263 -13.36 20.48 4.58
N LEU A 264 -13.71 19.54 3.70
CA LEU A 264 -12.80 18.49 3.25
C LEU A 264 -11.58 19.07 2.53
N SER A 265 -11.81 20.00 1.60
CA SER A 265 -10.77 20.71 0.85
C SER A 265 -9.87 21.53 1.78
N ALA A 266 -10.44 22.38 2.63
CA ALA A 266 -9.68 23.23 3.56
C ALA A 266 -8.84 22.40 4.56
N ALA A 267 -9.35 21.25 4.98
CA ALA A 267 -8.62 20.34 5.85
C ALA A 267 -7.45 19.64 5.15
N ASN A 268 -7.36 19.69 3.82
CA ASN A 268 -6.35 19.02 3.00
C ASN A 268 -5.74 20.02 2.01
N ASN A 269 -5.21 21.13 2.54
CA ASN A 269 -4.43 22.11 1.79
C ASN A 269 -5.08 22.55 0.47
N ASP A 270 -6.39 22.82 0.52
CA ASP A 270 -7.19 23.32 -0.60
C ASP A 270 -7.23 22.40 -1.83
N MET A 271 -7.02 21.09 -1.65
CA MET A 271 -7.19 20.09 -2.71
C MET A 271 -8.61 20.14 -3.31
N THR A 272 -8.71 19.92 -4.62
CA THR A 272 -9.98 19.94 -5.34
C THR A 272 -10.88 18.77 -4.96
N VAL A 273 -12.20 18.97 -4.99
CA VAL A 273 -13.19 17.95 -4.64
C VAL A 273 -14.27 17.88 -5.71
N LEU A 274 -14.59 16.67 -6.18
CA LEU A 274 -15.75 16.37 -6.99
C LEU A 274 -16.70 15.47 -6.20
N ASP A 275 -17.87 15.99 -5.84
CA ASP A 275 -18.90 15.23 -5.15
C ASP A 275 -19.96 14.74 -6.14
N ARG A 276 -19.88 13.46 -6.51
CA ARG A 276 -20.78 12.83 -7.47
C ARG A 276 -22.20 12.64 -6.94
N ARG A 277 -22.44 12.76 -5.63
CA ARG A 277 -23.80 12.67 -5.07
C ARG A 277 -24.67 13.85 -5.52
N THR A 278 -24.03 15.01 -5.71
CA THR A 278 -24.67 16.28 -6.04
C THR A 278 -24.15 16.92 -7.33
N ASP A 279 -23.16 16.27 -7.97
CA ASP A 279 -22.33 16.81 -9.04
C ASP A 279 -21.68 18.17 -8.67
N GLU A 280 -21.43 18.41 -7.38
CA GLU A 280 -20.75 19.61 -6.90
C GLU A 280 -19.24 19.51 -7.14
N GLU A 281 -18.70 20.48 -7.89
CA GLU A 281 -17.26 20.68 -8.07
C GLU A 281 -16.77 21.81 -7.17
N TYR A 282 -15.81 21.50 -6.30
CA TYR A 282 -15.18 22.46 -5.41
C TYR A 282 -13.70 22.62 -5.75
N VAL A 283 -13.38 23.79 -6.29
CA VAL A 283 -12.02 24.22 -6.61
C VAL A 283 -11.81 25.58 -5.96
N VAL A 284 -10.77 25.72 -5.13
CA VAL A 284 -10.43 27.00 -4.51
C VAL A 284 -9.87 27.92 -5.59
N PRO A 285 -10.48 29.09 -5.86
CA PRO A 285 -9.96 30.04 -6.83
C PRO A 285 -8.59 30.55 -6.40
N THR A 286 -7.62 30.49 -7.29
CA THR A 286 -6.25 30.98 -7.05
C THR A 286 -6.00 32.34 -7.71
N THR A 287 -6.85 32.70 -8.66
CA THR A 287 -6.78 33.99 -9.37
C THR A 287 -8.14 34.70 -9.43
N ALA A 288 -8.09 36.03 -9.63
CA ALA A 288 -9.28 36.82 -9.92
C ALA A 288 -9.98 36.40 -11.23
N ALA A 289 -9.27 35.75 -12.15
CA ALA A 289 -9.85 35.21 -13.38
C ALA A 289 -10.67 33.95 -13.10
N ASP A 290 -10.17 33.05 -12.23
CA ASP A 290 -10.87 31.85 -11.77
C ASP A 290 -12.23 32.22 -11.17
N CYS A 291 -12.24 33.25 -10.31
CA CYS A 291 -13.46 33.79 -9.73
C CYS A 291 -14.46 34.32 -10.77
N LYS A 292 -14.00 34.93 -11.87
CA LYS A 292 -14.87 35.45 -12.93
C LYS A 292 -15.40 34.34 -13.85
N GLY A 293 -14.65 33.26 -14.05
CA GLY A 293 -15.00 32.14 -14.92
C GLY A 293 -16.02 31.18 -14.30
N SER A 294 -15.91 30.89 -13.00
CA SER A 294 -16.65 29.80 -12.35
C SER A 294 -18.08 30.14 -11.90
N GLY A 295 -18.62 31.33 -12.21
CA GLY A 295 -20.03 31.65 -11.93
C GLY A 295 -20.32 33.08 -11.46
N TRP A 296 -19.30 33.85 -11.04
CA TRP A 296 -19.50 35.22 -10.55
C TRP A 296 -19.96 36.19 -11.66
N LYS A 297 -19.54 35.95 -12.92
CA LYS A 297 -19.99 36.75 -14.09
C LYS A 297 -21.50 36.73 -14.30
N ASN A 298 -22.19 35.66 -13.89
CA ASN A 298 -23.62 35.48 -14.18
C ASN A 298 -24.52 35.66 -12.95
N ARG A 299 -23.97 36.08 -11.79
CA ARG A 299 -24.68 36.11 -10.49
C ARG A 299 -25.49 34.84 -10.24
N ASN A 300 -24.94 33.68 -10.60
CA ASN A 300 -25.64 32.41 -10.42
C ASN A 300 -25.85 32.19 -8.90
N PRO A 301 -27.10 32.19 -8.39
CA PRO A 301 -27.35 31.99 -6.96
C PRO A 301 -26.93 30.59 -6.47
N GLU A 302 -26.75 29.63 -7.39
CA GLU A 302 -26.24 28.29 -7.12
C GLU A 302 -24.70 28.24 -7.05
N PHE A 303 -24.00 29.35 -7.31
CA PHE A 303 -22.55 29.41 -7.15
C PHE A 303 -22.19 29.36 -5.67
N ARG A 304 -21.80 28.17 -5.18
CA ARG A 304 -21.54 27.93 -3.75
C ARG A 304 -20.22 28.54 -3.24
N ASN A 305 -19.33 29.00 -4.14
CA ASN A 305 -18.02 29.59 -3.80
C ASN A 305 -18.01 31.12 -3.74
N GLN A 306 -19.18 31.78 -3.69
CA GLN A 306 -19.30 33.26 -3.66
C GLN A 306 -18.48 33.91 -2.54
N GLY A 307 -18.45 33.32 -1.34
CA GLY A 307 -17.73 33.86 -0.18
C GLY A 307 -16.21 33.93 -0.36
N GLN A 308 -15.60 32.99 -1.10
CA GLN A 308 -14.16 32.97 -1.35
C GLN A 308 -13.76 34.03 -2.39
N CYS A 309 -14.59 34.23 -3.41
CA CYS A 309 -14.34 35.27 -4.41
C CYS A 309 -14.56 36.69 -3.88
N ILE A 310 -15.43 36.88 -2.87
CA ILE A 310 -15.63 38.19 -2.23
C ILE A 310 -14.35 38.66 -1.51
N LYS A 311 -13.53 37.76 -0.95
CA LYS A 311 -12.23 38.14 -0.37
C LYS A 311 -11.34 38.81 -1.41
N PHE A 312 -11.13 38.18 -2.57
CA PHE A 312 -10.32 38.73 -3.67
C PHE A 312 -10.79 40.11 -4.17
N VAL A 313 -12.10 40.34 -4.26
CA VAL A 313 -12.66 41.61 -4.75
C VAL A 313 -12.40 42.76 -3.77
N ASN A 314 -12.32 42.49 -2.46
CA ASN A 314 -12.06 43.51 -1.44
C ASN A 314 -10.56 43.71 -1.14
N THR A 315 -9.70 42.72 -1.39
CA THR A 315 -8.26 42.80 -1.08
C THR A 315 -7.36 43.01 -2.29
N GLY A 316 -7.84 42.78 -3.53
CA GLY A 316 -7.01 42.77 -4.73
C GLY A 316 -5.90 41.70 -4.69
N ARG A 317 -6.03 40.74 -3.78
CA ARG A 317 -5.12 39.64 -3.47
C ARG A 317 -5.91 38.41 -3.13
#